data_AF-A0A3M1BWE6-F1
#
_entry.id   AF-A0A3M1BWE6-F1
#
_cell.length_a   1.000
_cell.length_b   1.000
_cell.length_c   1.000
_cell.angle_alpha   90.00
_cell.angle_beta   90.00
_cell.angle_gamma   90.00
#
_symmetry.space_group_name_H-M   'P 1'
#
loop_
_entity.id
_entity.type
_entity.pdbx_description
1 polymer ?
#
loop_
_entity_poly.entity_id
_entity_poly.type
_entity_poly.pdbx_seq_one_letter_code
_entity_poly.pdbx_strand_id
1 'polypeptide(L)'
;MKKLLFSFLLVFTFRIAAFAVDGMWIPLLLSLLNESEMQSMGMKMSAEDIYSVNKSSLKDAIVHFNGGCTASIISPKGLLLTNHHCGFGAIQSHSSLEHNYLQDGFWAKSMDQELANPGMTITLISRIEDVTEKALAGVTDEMDKRTRQSTIDKNLEQIKNEAVKMDYEDVMIRPFFHGNQYFMFITVTYRDIRLVGAPPSSIGKFGADTDNWVWPRHTGDFSLFRIYADKNNRPADYSPDNIPYTPKHFLPVSIDGVQDGDFTLIFGFPGRTNEYLPAA
;
A
#
# COMPACT_ATOMS: atom_id res chain seq x y z
N MET A 1 15.36 -38.66 45.89
CA MET A 1 16.20 -37.58 45.32
C MET A 1 16.39 -37.69 43.80
N LYS A 2 16.61 -38.88 43.20
CA LYS A 2 16.78 -39.03 41.73
C LYS A 2 15.52 -38.75 40.87
N LYS A 3 14.30 -38.88 41.44
CA LYS A 3 13.04 -38.58 40.72
C LYS A 3 12.66 -37.10 40.68
N LEU A 4 13.21 -36.27 41.57
CA LEU A 4 12.95 -34.81 41.61
C LEU A 4 13.87 -34.04 40.65
N LEU A 5 15.06 -34.56 40.34
CA LEU A 5 15.96 -33.98 39.34
C LEU A 5 15.45 -34.14 37.89
N PHE A 6 14.65 -35.19 37.61
CA PHE A 6 14.10 -35.41 36.28
C PHE A 6 12.93 -34.48 35.94
N SER A 7 12.16 -34.03 36.94
CA SER A 7 11.08 -33.04 36.73
C SER A 7 11.58 -31.62 36.53
N PHE A 8 12.76 -31.27 37.06
CA PHE A 8 13.32 -29.92 36.87
C PHE A 8 14.03 -29.75 35.51
N LEU A 9 14.42 -30.85 34.86
CA LEU A 9 15.08 -30.82 33.55
C LEU A 9 14.09 -30.72 32.38
N LEU A 10 12.82 -31.09 32.57
CA LEU A 10 11.80 -31.08 31.50
C LEU A 10 11.14 -29.70 31.28
N VAL A 11 11.30 -28.75 32.21
CA VAL A 11 10.71 -27.41 32.12
C VAL A 11 11.59 -26.43 31.32
N PHE A 12 12.83 -26.82 30.98
CA PHE A 12 13.80 -25.90 30.37
C PHE A 12 14.01 -26.06 28.86
N THR A 13 13.31 -26.97 28.16
CA THR A 13 13.68 -27.37 26.79
C THR A 13 12.56 -27.32 25.75
N PHE A 14 11.56 -26.45 25.89
CA PHE A 14 10.69 -26.09 24.76
C PHE A 14 10.32 -24.60 24.79
N ARG A 15 11.34 -23.74 24.67
CA ARG A 15 11.15 -22.45 24.00
C ARG A 15 11.10 -22.77 22.51
N ILE A 16 9.94 -23.22 22.01
CA ILE A 16 9.68 -23.18 20.57
C ILE A 16 9.73 -21.70 20.23
N ALA A 17 10.86 -21.25 19.69
CA ALA A 17 10.91 -19.98 19.02
C ALA A 17 9.94 -20.14 17.83
N ALA A 18 8.75 -19.57 17.97
CA ALA A 18 7.88 -19.37 16.84
C ALA A 18 8.60 -18.36 15.93
N PHE A 19 9.23 -18.86 14.87
CA PHE A 19 9.80 -18.00 13.83
C PHE A 19 8.67 -17.66 12.88
N ALA A 20 8.25 -16.39 12.89
CA ALA A 20 7.42 -15.85 11.82
C ALA A 20 8.37 -15.51 10.66
N VAL A 21 8.37 -16.37 9.63
CA VAL A 21 9.13 -16.12 8.38
C VAL A 21 8.35 -15.15 7.48
N ASP A 22 7.02 -15.20 7.55
CA ASP A 22 6.13 -14.32 6.79
C ASP A 22 5.71 -13.10 7.62
N GLY A 23 5.58 -11.94 6.98
CA GLY A 23 5.18 -10.71 7.64
C GLY A 23 4.91 -9.54 6.70
N MET A 24 4.14 -8.58 7.19
CA MET A 24 3.88 -7.30 6.51
C MET A 24 4.68 -6.22 7.24
N TRP A 25 5.77 -5.78 6.63
CA TRP A 25 6.78 -4.95 7.28
C TRP A 25 6.58 -3.46 6.97
N ILE A 26 6.83 -2.60 7.96
CA ILE A 26 6.81 -1.14 7.76
C ILE A 26 8.09 -0.75 7.01
N PRO A 27 8.00 -0.10 5.82
CA PRO A 27 9.19 0.20 5.01
C PRO A 27 10.28 1.00 5.73
N LEU A 28 9.87 1.89 6.65
CA LEU A 28 10.77 2.68 7.51
C LEU A 28 11.73 1.83 8.34
N LEU A 29 11.36 0.58 8.68
CA LEU A 29 12.10 -0.29 9.59
C LEU A 29 12.93 -1.37 8.89
N LEU A 30 12.92 -1.42 7.55
CA LEU A 30 13.52 -2.52 6.79
C LEU A 30 15.03 -2.66 7.03
N SER A 31 15.77 -1.55 7.11
CA SER A 31 17.22 -1.58 7.34
C SER A 31 17.58 -2.18 8.71
N LEU A 32 16.68 -2.04 9.69
CA LEU A 32 16.89 -2.54 11.05
C LEU A 32 16.49 -4.01 11.18
N LEU A 33 15.40 -4.42 10.50
CA LEU A 33 14.72 -5.68 10.80
C LEU A 33 14.83 -6.74 9.70
N ASN A 34 14.90 -6.35 8.43
CA ASN A 34 14.61 -7.27 7.32
C ASN A 34 15.68 -7.29 6.22
N GLU A 35 16.47 -6.23 6.05
CA GLU A 35 17.39 -6.09 4.90
C GLU A 35 18.37 -7.26 4.76
N SER A 36 19.00 -7.70 5.86
CA SER A 36 19.93 -8.82 5.84
C SER A 36 19.26 -10.12 5.39
N GLU A 37 18.02 -10.36 5.81
CA GLU A 37 17.24 -11.54 5.42
C GLU A 37 16.87 -11.47 3.93
N MET A 38 16.33 -10.32 3.48
CA MET A 38 15.99 -10.10 2.08
C MET A 38 17.20 -10.26 1.15
N GLN A 39 18.37 -9.76 1.55
CA GLN A 39 19.62 -9.95 0.80
C GLN A 39 20.05 -11.42 0.74
N SER A 40 19.89 -12.16 1.84
CA SER A 40 20.16 -13.61 1.86
C SER A 40 19.23 -14.41 0.94
N MET A 41 18.00 -13.90 0.73
CA MET A 41 17.03 -14.46 -0.21
C MET A 41 17.27 -14.03 -1.67
N GLY A 42 18.25 -13.16 -1.95
CA GLY A 42 18.63 -12.77 -3.30
C GLY A 42 18.36 -11.31 -3.67
N MET A 43 17.78 -10.50 -2.78
CA MET A 43 17.63 -9.06 -3.01
C MET A 43 18.99 -8.41 -3.30
N LYS A 44 19.06 -7.63 -4.37
CA LYS A 44 20.26 -6.86 -4.76
C LYS A 44 20.19 -5.37 -4.39
N MET A 45 18.98 -4.88 -4.09
CA MET A 45 18.75 -3.52 -3.63
C MET A 45 19.09 -3.37 -2.14
N SER A 46 19.18 -2.13 -1.68
CA SER A 46 19.23 -1.79 -0.26
C SER A 46 17.85 -1.43 0.28
N ALA A 47 17.70 -1.41 1.61
CA ALA A 47 16.49 -0.90 2.26
C ALA A 47 16.20 0.56 1.88
N GLU A 48 17.25 1.36 1.64
CA GLU A 48 17.11 2.75 1.24
C GLU A 48 16.55 2.92 -0.18
N ASP A 49 16.78 1.93 -1.06
CA ASP A 49 16.18 1.92 -2.39
C ASP A 49 14.68 1.61 -2.34
N ILE A 50 14.21 0.91 -1.29
CA ILE A 50 12.79 0.65 -1.04
C ILE A 50 12.13 1.89 -0.42
N TYR A 51 12.70 2.40 0.68
CA TYR A 51 12.19 3.56 1.40
C TYR A 51 13.30 4.53 1.79
N SER A 52 13.21 5.78 1.31
CA SER A 52 14.05 6.89 1.78
C SER A 52 13.22 8.16 1.92
N VAL A 53 13.58 9.00 2.90
CA VAL A 53 13.07 10.37 3.03
C VAL A 53 13.96 11.40 2.32
N ASN A 54 15.21 11.04 2.03
CA ASN A 54 16.23 11.96 1.51
C ASN A 54 16.36 11.92 -0.01
N LYS A 55 16.07 10.77 -0.63
CA LYS A 55 16.14 10.55 -2.08
C LYS A 55 14.87 9.84 -2.57
N SER A 56 14.68 9.80 -3.88
CA SER A 56 13.61 9.00 -4.49
C SER A 56 13.83 7.51 -4.22
N SER A 57 12.76 6.77 -3.92
CA SER A 57 12.83 5.32 -3.68
C SER A 57 11.59 4.62 -4.27
N LEU A 58 11.51 3.28 -4.16
CA LEU A 58 10.35 2.52 -4.66
C LEU A 58 9.01 3.02 -4.09
N LYS A 59 8.99 3.51 -2.84
CA LYS A 59 7.80 4.10 -2.22
C LYS A 59 7.13 5.17 -3.09
N ASP A 60 7.90 5.91 -3.88
CA ASP A 60 7.38 7.01 -4.70
C ASP A 60 6.68 6.51 -5.98
N ALA A 61 6.80 5.21 -6.27
CA ALA A 61 6.11 4.53 -7.36
C ALA A 61 4.98 3.61 -6.88
N ILE A 62 4.81 3.39 -5.58
CA ILE A 62 3.74 2.56 -5.01
C ILE A 62 2.67 3.45 -4.40
N VAL A 63 1.43 3.30 -4.85
CA VAL A 63 0.35 4.24 -4.49
C VAL A 63 -0.88 3.52 -3.95
N HIS A 64 -1.56 4.16 -3.02
CA HIS A 64 -2.82 3.67 -2.49
C HIS A 64 -3.93 4.06 -3.48
N PHE A 65 -4.52 3.03 -4.09
CA PHE A 65 -5.51 3.16 -5.14
C PHE A 65 -6.92 3.17 -4.56
N ASN A 66 -7.56 4.34 -4.64
CA ASN A 66 -8.97 4.55 -4.30
C ASN A 66 -9.40 4.01 -2.91
N GLY A 67 -8.50 4.08 -1.93
CA GLY A 67 -8.80 3.74 -0.54
C GLY A 67 -8.82 2.25 -0.17
N GLY A 68 -8.61 1.34 -1.13
CA GLY A 68 -8.71 -0.11 -0.86
C GLY A 68 -7.83 -1.03 -1.71
N CYS A 69 -7.14 -0.50 -2.72
CA CYS A 69 -6.24 -1.27 -3.57
C CYS A 69 -4.83 -0.65 -3.57
N THR A 70 -3.88 -1.36 -4.19
CA THR A 70 -2.55 -0.84 -4.49
C THR A 70 -2.43 -0.64 -6.01
N ALA A 71 -1.68 0.37 -6.44
CA ALA A 71 -1.24 0.51 -7.82
C ALA A 71 0.25 0.87 -7.88
N SER A 72 0.87 0.65 -9.03
CA SER A 72 2.26 1.00 -9.30
C SER A 72 2.38 1.99 -10.45
N ILE A 73 3.26 2.98 -10.33
CA ILE A 73 3.59 3.91 -11.39
C ILE A 73 4.66 3.27 -12.28
N ILE A 74 4.36 3.09 -13.56
CA ILE A 74 5.20 2.36 -14.53
C ILE A 74 5.70 3.23 -15.69
N SER A 75 5.58 4.56 -15.58
CA SER A 75 6.09 5.48 -16.60
C SER A 75 6.42 6.86 -16.01
N PRO A 76 7.26 7.66 -16.68
CA PRO A 76 7.54 9.04 -16.28
C PRO A 76 6.36 10.01 -16.48
N LYS A 77 5.22 9.54 -16.99
CA LYS A 77 3.99 10.34 -17.21
C LYS A 77 2.80 9.79 -16.42
N GLY A 78 3.07 9.26 -15.22
CA GLY A 78 2.03 8.92 -14.24
C GLY A 78 1.12 7.75 -14.64
N LEU A 79 1.50 6.93 -15.63
CA LEU A 79 0.78 5.70 -15.97
C LEU A 79 0.82 4.74 -14.77
N LEU A 80 -0.35 4.29 -14.36
CA LEU A 80 -0.58 3.37 -13.27
C LEU A 80 -0.97 2.00 -13.78
N LEU A 81 -0.46 0.96 -13.13
CA LEU A 81 -0.91 -0.42 -13.24
C LEU A 81 -1.55 -0.85 -11.93
N THR A 82 -2.78 -1.37 -12.02
CA THR A 82 -3.54 -1.98 -10.91
C THR A 82 -4.31 -3.18 -11.43
N ASN A 83 -5.04 -3.88 -10.57
CA ASN A 83 -5.89 -5.00 -11.00
C ASN A 83 -7.13 -4.51 -11.77
N HIS A 84 -7.68 -5.35 -12.64
CA HIS A 84 -8.95 -5.12 -13.31
C HIS A 84 -10.08 -4.99 -12.29
N HIS A 85 -10.09 -5.84 -11.25
CA HIS A 85 -11.12 -5.76 -10.21
C HIS A 85 -11.03 -4.47 -9.36
N CYS A 86 -9.83 -3.90 -9.19
CA CYS A 86 -9.64 -2.60 -8.53
C CYS A 86 -10.18 -1.44 -9.38
N GLY A 87 -10.01 -1.50 -10.70
CA GLY A 87 -10.57 -0.54 -11.65
C GLY A 87 -12.03 -0.80 -12.02
N PHE A 88 -12.63 -1.90 -11.58
CA PHE A 88 -13.91 -2.40 -12.08
C PHE A 88 -15.06 -1.40 -11.93
N GLY A 89 -15.12 -0.69 -10.80
CA GLY A 89 -16.13 0.34 -10.56
C GLY A 89 -16.06 1.48 -11.59
N ALA A 90 -14.85 1.89 -11.98
CA ALA A 90 -14.65 2.91 -13.02
C ALA A 90 -14.98 2.38 -14.42
N ILE A 91 -14.57 1.14 -14.73
CA ILE A 91 -14.89 0.51 -16.02
C ILE A 91 -16.41 0.37 -16.17
N GLN A 92 -17.09 -0.06 -15.11
CA GLN A 92 -18.54 -0.16 -15.06
C GLN A 92 -19.20 1.22 -15.21
N SER A 93 -18.75 2.26 -14.50
CA SER A 93 -19.38 3.57 -14.56
C SER A 93 -19.31 4.23 -15.94
N HIS A 94 -18.31 3.87 -16.74
CA HIS A 94 -18.18 4.33 -18.13
C HIS A 94 -18.87 3.41 -19.14
N SER A 95 -19.36 2.24 -18.74
CA SER A 95 -20.00 1.29 -19.65
C SER A 95 -21.48 1.64 -19.90
N SER A 96 -21.92 1.52 -21.15
CA SER A 96 -23.33 1.61 -21.55
C SER A 96 -23.72 0.43 -22.46
N LEU A 97 -24.96 0.41 -22.96
CA LEU A 97 -25.36 -0.55 -23.99
C LEU A 97 -24.67 -0.29 -25.32
N GLU A 98 -24.39 0.97 -25.66
CA GLU A 98 -23.65 1.32 -26.89
C GLU A 98 -22.14 1.10 -26.74
N HIS A 99 -21.60 1.33 -25.55
CA HIS A 99 -20.17 1.24 -25.25
C HIS A 99 -19.92 0.36 -24.04
N ASN A 100 -19.90 -0.96 -24.24
CA ASN A 100 -19.79 -1.93 -23.16
C ASN A 100 -18.33 -2.27 -22.84
N TYR A 101 -17.64 -1.37 -22.13
CA TYR A 101 -16.22 -1.56 -21.77
C TYR A 101 -15.99 -2.77 -20.85
N LEU A 102 -16.99 -3.20 -20.08
CA LEU A 102 -16.91 -4.44 -19.32
C LEU A 102 -16.77 -5.66 -20.25
N GLN A 103 -17.52 -5.69 -21.35
CA GLN A 103 -17.51 -6.80 -22.29
C GLN A 103 -16.33 -6.71 -23.26
N ASP A 104 -16.09 -5.54 -23.84
CA ASP A 104 -15.19 -5.36 -24.98
C ASP A 104 -13.80 -4.85 -24.57
N GLY A 105 -13.65 -4.40 -23.32
CA GLY A 105 -12.47 -3.69 -22.85
C GLY A 105 -12.47 -2.22 -23.30
N PHE A 106 -11.44 -1.50 -22.89
CA PHE A 106 -11.26 -0.10 -23.24
C PHE A 106 -9.77 0.18 -23.45
N TRP A 107 -9.42 1.01 -24.44
CA TRP A 107 -8.04 1.42 -24.72
C TRP A 107 -7.99 2.81 -25.33
N ALA A 108 -7.65 3.82 -24.52
CA ALA A 108 -7.40 5.17 -25.00
C ALA A 108 -6.21 5.16 -25.99
N LYS A 109 -6.42 5.66 -27.21
CA LYS A 109 -5.34 5.75 -28.23
C LYS A 109 -4.46 6.99 -28.04
N SER A 110 -4.93 7.94 -27.25
CA SER A 110 -4.25 9.19 -26.93
C SER A 110 -4.72 9.70 -25.57
N MET A 111 -3.98 10.64 -24.97
CA MET A 111 -4.26 11.15 -23.62
C MET A 111 -5.60 11.89 -23.51
N ASP A 112 -6.05 12.53 -24.60
CA ASP A 112 -7.35 13.18 -24.70
C ASP A 112 -8.54 12.20 -24.70
N GLN A 113 -8.28 10.91 -24.97
CA GLN A 113 -9.29 9.85 -24.91
C GLN A 113 -9.36 9.17 -23.54
N GLU A 114 -8.48 9.50 -22.60
CA GLU A 114 -8.48 8.92 -21.26
C GLU A 114 -9.71 9.41 -20.46
N LEU A 115 -10.46 8.48 -19.86
CA LEU A 115 -11.76 8.78 -19.26
C LEU A 115 -11.61 9.23 -17.80
N ALA A 116 -12.05 10.44 -17.47
CA ALA A 116 -12.00 10.96 -16.11
C ALA A 116 -12.91 10.18 -15.14
N ASN A 117 -12.45 9.98 -13.89
CA ASN A 117 -13.19 9.26 -12.86
C ASN A 117 -13.45 10.16 -11.64
N PRO A 118 -14.58 10.91 -11.62
CA PRO A 118 -14.92 11.76 -10.48
C PRO A 118 -14.94 10.99 -9.16
N GLY A 119 -14.29 11.53 -8.13
CA GLY A 119 -14.22 10.94 -6.79
C GLY A 119 -13.16 9.84 -6.64
N MET A 120 -12.52 9.37 -7.72
CA MET A 120 -11.38 8.46 -7.62
C MET A 120 -10.14 9.20 -7.14
N THR A 121 -9.40 8.59 -6.22
CA THR A 121 -8.18 9.18 -5.67
C THR A 121 -6.98 8.26 -5.70
N ILE A 122 -5.80 8.86 -5.76
CA ILE A 122 -4.51 8.18 -5.61
C ILE A 122 -3.72 8.88 -4.52
N THR A 123 -3.33 8.13 -3.49
CA THR A 123 -2.56 8.67 -2.38
C THR A 123 -1.14 8.10 -2.37
N LEU A 124 -0.15 8.98 -2.35
CA LEU A 124 1.26 8.64 -2.19
C LEU A 124 1.71 8.89 -0.75
N ILE A 125 2.64 8.07 -0.26
CA ILE A 125 3.31 8.28 1.03
C ILE A 125 4.58 9.12 0.82
N SER A 126 4.53 10.38 1.28
CA SER A 126 5.66 11.31 1.26
C SER A 126 6.72 10.88 2.27
N ARG A 127 6.30 10.65 3.53
CA ARG A 127 7.15 10.14 4.61
C ARG A 127 6.33 9.51 5.74
N ILE A 128 7.02 8.74 6.55
CA ILE A 128 6.54 8.02 7.73
C ILE A 128 7.38 8.47 8.93
N GLU A 129 6.73 8.79 10.04
CA GLU A 129 7.35 9.17 11.30
C GLU A 129 6.77 8.32 12.45
N ASP A 130 7.63 7.82 13.33
CA ASP A 130 7.18 7.24 14.60
C ASP A 130 6.81 8.38 15.56
N VAL A 131 5.55 8.40 15.99
CA VAL A 131 5.01 9.41 16.91
C VAL A 131 4.52 8.77 18.21
N THR A 132 4.92 7.54 18.49
CA THR A 132 4.43 6.74 19.63
C THR A 132 4.65 7.44 20.97
N GLU A 133 5.84 7.99 21.21
CA GLU A 133 6.15 8.69 22.45
C GLU A 133 5.23 9.90 22.68
N LYS A 134 5.01 10.70 21.64
CA LYS A 134 4.11 11.86 21.69
C LYS A 134 2.65 11.43 21.85
N ALA A 135 2.23 10.38 21.15
CA ALA A 135 0.86 9.86 21.20
C ALA A 135 0.51 9.32 22.59
N LEU A 136 1.46 8.64 23.25
CA LEU A 136 1.30 8.05 24.57
C LEU A 136 1.73 8.96 25.73
N ALA A 137 2.08 10.22 25.45
CA ALA A 137 2.49 11.16 26.48
C ALA A 137 1.39 11.34 27.55
N GLY A 138 1.76 11.10 28.81
CA GLY A 138 0.85 11.21 29.95
C GLY A 138 -0.16 10.06 30.08
N VAL A 139 -0.09 9.02 29.24
CA VAL A 139 -0.91 7.81 29.37
C VAL A 139 -0.25 6.86 30.38
N THR A 140 -1.03 6.36 31.34
CA THR A 140 -0.55 5.37 32.33
C THR A 140 -1.45 4.13 32.36
N ASP A 141 -0.94 3.03 32.92
CA ASP A 141 -1.65 1.74 32.97
C ASP A 141 -2.82 1.74 33.97
N GLU A 142 -2.84 2.69 34.91
CA GLU A 142 -3.89 2.86 35.91
C GLU A 142 -5.12 3.62 35.37
N MET A 143 -5.01 4.23 34.20
CA MET A 143 -6.11 4.96 33.58
C MET A 143 -7.23 4.01 33.14
N ASP A 144 -8.48 4.41 33.34
CA ASP A 144 -9.59 3.71 32.71
C ASP A 144 -9.53 3.86 31.18
N LYS A 145 -10.12 2.90 30.45
CA LYS A 145 -10.03 2.82 28.98
C LYS A 145 -10.52 4.08 28.28
N ARG A 146 -11.55 4.75 28.80
CA ARG A 146 -12.14 5.93 28.18
C ARG A 146 -11.22 7.13 28.35
N THR A 147 -10.74 7.37 29.57
CA THR A 147 -9.79 8.46 29.85
C THR A 147 -8.49 8.26 29.08
N ARG A 148 -7.99 7.01 29.01
CA ARG A 148 -6.83 6.65 28.21
C ARG A 148 -7.02 7.00 26.73
N GLN A 149 -8.11 6.55 26.11
CA GLN A 149 -8.37 6.84 24.70
C GLN A 149 -8.54 8.33 24.44
N SER A 150 -9.28 9.05 25.31
CA SER A 150 -9.47 10.49 25.18
C SER A 150 -8.15 11.28 25.28
N THR A 151 -7.21 10.82 26.11
CA THR A 151 -5.88 11.44 26.24
C THR A 151 -5.07 11.23 24.97
N ILE A 152 -5.08 10.01 24.43
CA ILE A 152 -4.43 9.68 23.16
C ILE A 152 -5.01 10.51 22.03
N ASP A 153 -6.34 10.56 21.89
CA ASP A 153 -7.00 11.32 20.83
C ASP A 153 -6.60 12.81 20.87
N LYS A 154 -6.53 13.39 22.08
CA LYS A 154 -6.06 14.77 22.27
C LYS A 154 -4.60 14.94 21.81
N ASN A 155 -3.72 14.02 22.19
CA ASN A 155 -2.32 14.04 21.77
C ASN A 155 -2.18 13.90 20.25
N LEU A 156 -2.95 13.00 19.64
CA LEU A 156 -2.97 12.78 18.19
C LEU A 156 -3.42 14.01 17.41
N GLU A 157 -4.47 14.70 17.88
CA GLU A 157 -4.91 15.96 17.27
C GLU A 157 -3.85 17.06 17.39
N GLN A 158 -3.16 17.14 18.53
CA GLN A 158 -2.05 18.07 18.68
C GLN A 158 -0.91 17.75 17.70
N ILE A 159 -0.50 16.48 17.59
CA ILE A 159 0.55 16.04 16.66
C ILE A 159 0.18 16.40 15.21
N LYS A 160 -1.09 16.17 14.80
CA LYS A 160 -1.56 16.54 13.45
C LYS A 160 -1.45 18.04 13.19
N ASN A 161 -1.81 18.87 14.17
CA ASN A 161 -1.78 20.33 14.03
C ASN A 161 -0.35 20.90 14.00
N GLU A 162 0.59 20.24 14.67
CA GLU A 162 2.00 20.64 14.71
C GLU A 162 2.86 20.03 13.59
N ALA A 163 2.30 19.11 12.81
CA ALA A 163 3.03 18.40 11.76
C ALA A 163 3.50 19.35 10.66
N VAL A 164 4.80 19.35 10.39
CA VAL A 164 5.41 20.13 9.31
C VAL A 164 5.07 19.49 7.97
N LYS A 165 4.31 20.18 7.12
CA LYS A 165 3.88 19.64 5.82
C LYS A 165 3.72 20.76 4.80
N MET A 166 3.70 20.41 3.53
CA MET A 166 3.33 21.32 2.46
C MET A 166 1.80 21.55 2.43
N ASP A 167 1.35 22.63 1.80
CA ASP A 167 -0.08 22.98 1.71
C ASP A 167 -0.92 21.91 0.98
N TYR A 168 -0.29 21.16 0.07
CA TYR A 168 -0.91 20.07 -0.70
C TYR A 168 -0.68 18.67 -0.09
N GLU A 169 -0.03 18.60 1.07
CA GLU A 169 0.16 17.37 1.83
C GLU A 169 -0.89 17.26 2.95
N ASP A 170 -1.25 16.02 3.27
CA ASP A 170 -2.16 15.67 4.36
C ASP A 170 -1.42 14.86 5.43
N VAL A 171 -2.01 14.81 6.63
CA VAL A 171 -1.50 14.01 7.75
C VAL A 171 -2.48 12.91 8.09
N MET A 172 -1.98 11.68 8.14
CA MET A 172 -2.72 10.52 8.62
C MET A 172 -1.94 9.87 9.75
N ILE A 173 -2.52 9.73 10.93
CA ILE A 173 -1.90 8.96 12.03
C ILE A 173 -2.66 7.65 12.19
N ARG A 174 -1.94 6.53 12.27
CA ARG A 174 -2.53 5.19 12.42
C ARG A 174 -1.94 4.46 13.62
N PRO A 175 -2.79 3.77 14.42
CA PRO A 175 -2.32 2.87 15.44
C PRO A 175 -1.78 1.59 14.81
N PHE A 176 -0.66 1.10 15.34
CA PHE A 176 -0.06 -0.19 15.03
C PHE A 176 0.00 -1.03 16.31
N PHE A 177 0.10 -2.36 16.16
CA PHE A 177 0.15 -3.31 17.27
C PHE A 177 -0.96 -3.06 18.32
N HIS A 178 -2.21 -2.94 17.86
CA HIS A 178 -3.39 -2.63 18.69
C HIS A 178 -3.26 -1.35 19.54
N GLY A 179 -2.57 -0.32 19.04
CA GLY A 179 -2.43 0.97 19.71
C GLY A 179 -1.27 1.04 20.71
N ASN A 180 -0.34 0.08 20.64
CA ASN A 180 0.95 0.13 21.34
C ASN A 180 1.98 1.01 20.61
N GLN A 181 1.80 1.23 19.30
CA GLN A 181 2.61 2.15 18.50
C GLN A 181 1.72 3.04 17.63
N TYR A 182 2.22 4.20 17.27
CA TYR A 182 1.54 5.16 16.39
C TYR A 182 2.52 5.70 15.35
N PHE A 183 2.16 5.53 14.09
CA PHE A 183 2.93 6.09 12.97
C PHE A 183 2.13 7.18 12.28
N MET A 184 2.78 8.31 12.05
CA MET A 184 2.28 9.41 11.25
C MET A 184 2.78 9.26 9.81
N PHE A 185 1.84 9.35 8.87
CA PHE A 185 2.06 9.32 7.44
C PHE A 185 1.74 10.70 6.89
N ILE A 186 2.70 11.28 6.17
CA ILE A 186 2.46 12.47 5.38
C ILE A 186 2.20 12.03 3.97
N THR A 187 1.07 12.46 3.43
CA THR A 187 0.53 11.92 2.19
C THR A 187 0.23 13.00 1.17
N VAL A 188 0.27 12.65 -0.10
CA VAL A 188 -0.16 13.51 -1.21
C VAL A 188 -1.27 12.81 -1.97
N THR A 189 -2.45 13.44 -2.05
CA THR A 189 -3.64 12.80 -2.64
C THR A 189 -4.05 13.49 -3.94
N TYR A 190 -3.87 12.81 -5.07
CA TYR A 190 -4.30 13.25 -6.41
C TYR A 190 -5.76 12.86 -6.65
N ARG A 191 -6.51 13.74 -7.33
CA ARG A 191 -7.98 13.65 -7.50
C ARG A 191 -8.45 13.70 -8.95
N ASP A 192 -7.53 13.82 -9.91
CA ASP A 192 -7.80 13.66 -11.35
C ASP A 192 -7.12 12.38 -11.85
N ILE A 193 -7.87 11.28 -11.80
CA ILE A 193 -7.40 9.94 -12.17
C ILE A 193 -8.21 9.47 -13.36
N ARG A 194 -7.55 9.15 -14.46
CA ARG A 194 -8.22 8.81 -15.73
C ARG A 194 -7.97 7.37 -16.12
N LEU A 195 -9.01 6.68 -16.61
CA LEU A 195 -8.90 5.32 -17.12
C LEU A 195 -8.20 5.38 -18.48
N VAL A 196 -7.17 4.56 -18.64
CA VAL A 196 -6.33 4.49 -19.85
C VAL A 196 -6.62 3.20 -20.62
N GLY A 197 -6.74 2.09 -19.91
CA GLY A 197 -6.98 0.81 -20.57
C GLY A 197 -7.45 -0.28 -19.63
N ALA A 198 -8.28 -1.18 -20.15
CA ALA A 198 -8.73 -2.37 -19.46
C ALA A 198 -8.95 -3.50 -20.49
N PRO A 199 -8.50 -4.72 -20.22
CA PRO A 199 -8.89 -5.88 -21.01
C PRO A 199 -10.40 -6.14 -20.87
N PRO A 200 -11.02 -6.88 -21.82
CA PRO A 200 -12.38 -7.36 -21.65
C PRO A 200 -12.50 -8.23 -20.39
N SER A 201 -13.68 -8.28 -19.77
CA SER A 201 -13.94 -9.09 -18.58
C SER A 201 -13.63 -10.58 -18.78
N SER A 202 -13.76 -11.10 -20.01
CA SER A 202 -13.38 -12.47 -20.34
C SER A 202 -11.91 -12.78 -20.08
N ILE A 203 -11.04 -11.76 -20.04
CA ILE A 203 -9.62 -11.85 -19.69
C ILE A 203 -9.40 -11.34 -18.25
N GLY A 204 -9.90 -10.13 -17.94
CA GLY A 204 -9.68 -9.44 -16.66
C GLY A 204 -10.26 -10.17 -15.44
N LYS A 205 -11.26 -11.02 -15.65
CA LYS A 205 -11.84 -11.90 -14.62
C LYS A 205 -12.13 -13.31 -15.16
N PHE A 206 -11.25 -13.83 -16.03
CA PHE A 206 -11.34 -15.22 -16.52
C PHE A 206 -11.50 -16.21 -15.34
N GLY A 207 -12.40 -17.18 -15.50
CA GLY A 207 -12.80 -18.13 -14.44
C GLY A 207 -13.74 -17.56 -13.37
N ALA A 208 -13.79 -16.22 -13.25
CA ALA A 208 -14.66 -15.46 -12.35
C ALA A 208 -14.75 -16.11 -10.96
N ASP A 209 -15.97 -16.45 -10.52
CA ASP A 209 -16.23 -16.99 -9.19
C ASP A 209 -15.66 -18.39 -9.00
N THR A 210 -15.64 -19.23 -10.04
CA THR A 210 -15.13 -20.61 -9.97
C THR A 210 -13.63 -20.64 -9.66
N ASP A 211 -12.87 -19.73 -10.28
CA ASP A 211 -11.43 -19.68 -10.09
C ASP A 211 -11.04 -18.73 -8.95
N ASN A 212 -11.97 -17.96 -8.37
CA ASN A 212 -11.64 -17.02 -7.30
C ASN A 212 -11.06 -17.77 -6.09
N TRP A 213 -9.98 -17.24 -5.52
CA TRP A 213 -9.16 -17.90 -4.47
C TRP A 213 -8.54 -19.26 -4.85
N VAL A 214 -8.46 -19.61 -6.14
CA VAL A 214 -7.86 -20.87 -6.61
C VAL A 214 -6.51 -20.64 -7.31
N TRP A 215 -5.60 -21.58 -7.10
CA TRP A 215 -4.40 -21.84 -7.90
C TRP A 215 -4.48 -23.31 -8.41
N PRO A 216 -4.14 -23.63 -9.68
CA PRO A 216 -3.59 -22.77 -10.75
C PRO A 216 -4.53 -21.64 -11.19
N ARG A 217 -3.97 -20.55 -11.74
CA ARG A 217 -4.72 -19.36 -12.17
C ARG A 217 -4.28 -18.89 -13.55
N HIS A 218 -5.25 -18.45 -14.37
CA HIS A 218 -5.03 -17.98 -15.75
C HIS A 218 -5.69 -16.63 -16.06
N THR A 219 -5.95 -15.82 -15.04
CA THR A 219 -6.65 -14.52 -15.17
C THR A 219 -5.66 -13.40 -15.49
N GLY A 220 -5.94 -12.61 -16.54
CA GLY A 220 -5.20 -11.39 -16.87
C GLY A 220 -5.73 -10.18 -16.10
N ASP A 221 -5.68 -10.22 -14.77
CA ASP A 221 -6.32 -9.25 -13.87
C ASP A 221 -5.53 -7.94 -13.78
N PHE A 222 -5.65 -7.07 -14.79
CA PHE A 222 -5.04 -5.74 -14.78
C PHE A 222 -5.92 -4.65 -15.41
N SER A 223 -5.68 -3.41 -15.01
CA SER A 223 -6.19 -2.21 -15.66
C SER A 223 -5.18 -1.07 -15.52
N LEU A 224 -5.27 -0.10 -16.42
CA LEU A 224 -4.36 1.03 -16.54
C LEU A 224 -5.09 2.33 -16.29
N PHE A 225 -4.49 3.17 -15.45
CA PHE A 225 -4.96 4.52 -15.17
C PHE A 225 -3.82 5.53 -15.35
N ARG A 226 -4.12 6.82 -15.31
CA ARG A 226 -3.10 7.87 -15.26
C ARG A 226 -3.45 8.92 -14.23
N ILE A 227 -2.44 9.33 -13.47
CA ILE A 227 -2.52 10.47 -12.56
C ILE A 227 -2.35 11.76 -13.36
N TYR A 228 -3.27 12.71 -13.19
CA TYR A 228 -3.15 14.08 -13.68
C TYR A 228 -2.94 15.05 -12.52
N ALA A 229 -2.24 16.15 -12.81
CA ALA A 229 -1.81 17.16 -11.87
C ALA A 229 -1.97 18.56 -12.45
N ASP A 230 -1.87 19.58 -11.60
CA ASP A 230 -1.78 20.96 -12.08
C ASP A 230 -0.46 21.22 -12.83
N LYS A 231 -0.30 22.44 -13.36
CA LYS A 231 0.92 22.87 -14.07
C LYS A 231 2.19 22.86 -13.21
N ASN A 232 2.05 22.78 -11.89
CA ASN A 232 3.15 22.69 -10.93
C ASN A 232 3.41 21.25 -10.46
N ASN A 233 2.79 20.26 -11.10
CA ASN A 233 2.88 18.84 -10.74
C ASN A 233 2.32 18.55 -9.33
N ARG A 234 1.32 19.32 -8.89
CA ARG A 234 0.65 19.17 -7.59
C ARG A 234 -0.75 18.57 -7.75
N PRO A 235 -1.32 17.99 -6.68
CA PRO A 235 -2.71 17.54 -6.70
C PRO A 235 -3.69 18.64 -7.09
N ALA A 236 -4.59 18.30 -7.99
CA ALA A 236 -5.72 19.14 -8.38
C ALA A 236 -6.97 18.29 -8.56
N ASP A 237 -8.12 18.97 -8.46
CA ASP A 237 -9.37 18.40 -8.95
C ASP A 237 -9.33 18.31 -10.48
N TYR A 238 -10.28 17.57 -11.07
CA TYR A 238 -10.37 17.44 -12.52
C TYR A 238 -10.41 18.81 -13.23
N SER A 239 -9.54 18.95 -14.22
CA SER A 239 -9.56 20.07 -15.16
C SER A 239 -9.09 19.59 -16.53
N PRO A 240 -9.68 20.08 -17.64
CA PRO A 240 -9.16 19.81 -18.98
C PRO A 240 -7.73 20.33 -19.17
N ASP A 241 -7.29 21.31 -18.38
CA ASP A 241 -5.94 21.90 -18.44
C ASP A 241 -4.89 21.14 -17.59
N ASN A 242 -5.31 20.13 -16.82
CA ASN A 242 -4.38 19.32 -16.06
C ASN A 242 -3.48 18.51 -17.00
N ILE A 243 -2.25 18.29 -16.57
CA ILE A 243 -1.22 17.56 -17.32
C ILE A 243 -0.88 16.23 -16.65
N PRO A 244 -0.36 15.24 -17.38
CA PRO A 244 0.14 14.01 -16.79
C PRO A 244 1.15 14.27 -15.66
N TYR A 245 0.92 13.66 -14.50
CA TYR A 245 1.81 13.72 -13.36
C TYR A 245 3.20 13.15 -13.72
N THR A 246 4.24 13.89 -13.35
CA THR A 246 5.63 13.44 -13.44
C THR A 246 6.06 12.91 -12.07
N PRO A 247 6.24 11.59 -11.91
CA PRO A 247 6.56 11.00 -10.62
C PRO A 247 8.03 11.20 -10.24
N LYS A 248 8.32 11.16 -8.94
CA LYS A 248 9.71 11.12 -8.44
C LYS A 248 10.43 9.81 -8.81
N HIS A 249 9.68 8.72 -8.94
CA HIS A 249 10.16 7.40 -9.33
C HIS A 249 9.08 6.64 -10.12
N PHE A 250 9.48 5.71 -10.99
CA PHE A 250 8.56 4.77 -11.64
C PHE A 250 9.28 3.43 -11.81
N LEU A 251 8.51 2.35 -11.82
CA LEU A 251 9.06 1.00 -11.94
C LEU A 251 9.35 0.67 -13.40
N PRO A 252 10.59 0.30 -13.76
CA PRO A 252 10.85 -0.33 -15.05
C PRO A 252 10.17 -1.70 -15.09
N VAL A 253 9.64 -2.07 -16.25
CA VAL A 253 9.00 -3.37 -16.47
C VAL A 253 10.01 -4.30 -17.15
N SER A 254 10.39 -5.37 -16.45
CA SER A 254 11.27 -6.41 -17.02
C SER A 254 10.52 -7.22 -18.07
N ILE A 255 11.23 -7.63 -19.13
CA ILE A 255 10.75 -8.56 -20.16
C ILE A 255 11.51 -9.89 -20.14
N ASP A 256 12.37 -10.11 -19.14
CA ASP A 256 13.23 -11.28 -19.05
C ASP A 256 12.52 -12.52 -18.46
N GLY A 257 11.28 -12.35 -17.98
CA GLY A 257 10.49 -13.40 -17.36
C GLY A 257 10.79 -13.59 -15.87
N VAL A 258 10.31 -14.71 -15.32
CA VAL A 258 10.49 -15.13 -13.93
C VAL A 258 10.75 -16.63 -13.89
N GLN A 259 11.48 -17.09 -12.88
CA GLN A 259 11.75 -18.51 -12.64
C GLN A 259 11.55 -18.86 -11.15
N ASP A 260 11.45 -20.15 -10.87
CA ASP A 260 11.34 -20.65 -9.50
C ASP A 260 12.58 -20.25 -8.67
N GLY A 261 12.34 -19.82 -7.43
CA GLY A 261 13.38 -19.32 -6.52
C GLY A 261 13.83 -17.87 -6.72
N ASP A 262 13.29 -17.13 -7.69
CA ASP A 262 13.58 -15.70 -7.83
C ASP A 262 13.09 -14.91 -6.60
N PHE A 263 13.91 -13.96 -6.14
CA PHE A 263 13.51 -13.03 -5.08
C PHE A 263 12.34 -12.17 -5.55
N THR A 264 11.28 -12.10 -4.74
CA THR A 264 10.13 -11.23 -5.01
C THR A 264 9.88 -10.29 -3.82
N LEU A 265 9.62 -9.02 -4.13
CA LEU A 265 9.20 -8.02 -3.17
C LEU A 265 7.79 -7.53 -3.57
N ILE A 266 6.82 -7.72 -2.67
CA ILE A 266 5.49 -7.15 -2.82
C ILE A 266 5.39 -5.95 -1.89
N PHE A 267 5.04 -4.79 -2.44
CA PHE A 267 4.88 -3.55 -1.70
C PHE A 267 3.49 -2.98 -1.99
N GLY A 268 2.66 -2.86 -0.95
CA GLY A 268 1.32 -2.31 -1.07
C GLY A 268 0.70 -1.98 0.28
N PHE A 269 -0.64 -1.86 0.28
CA PHE A 269 -1.44 -1.38 1.40
C PHE A 269 -2.39 -2.48 1.90
N PRO A 270 -1.89 -3.49 2.64
CA PRO A 270 -2.76 -4.52 3.21
C PRO A 270 -3.75 -3.90 4.19
N GLY A 271 -5.03 -4.26 4.07
CA GLY A 271 -6.11 -3.61 4.82
C GLY A 271 -6.18 -4.01 6.30
N ARG A 272 -6.26 -5.31 6.59
CA ARG A 272 -6.39 -5.82 7.97
C ARG A 272 -5.88 -7.25 8.08
N THR A 273 -5.17 -7.54 9.16
CA THR A 273 -4.77 -8.88 9.60
C THR A 273 -5.17 -9.07 11.07
N ASN A 274 -5.20 -10.32 11.54
CA ASN A 274 -5.59 -10.66 12.92
C ASN A 274 -4.68 -11.75 13.52
N GLU A 275 -3.38 -11.74 13.17
CA GLU A 275 -2.41 -12.80 13.50
C GLU A 275 -2.25 -13.10 15.01
N TYR A 276 -2.62 -12.15 15.86
CA TYR A 276 -2.47 -12.24 17.32
C TYR A 276 -3.80 -12.47 18.06
N LEU A 277 -4.85 -12.93 17.37
CA LEU A 277 -6.09 -13.30 18.06
C LEU A 277 -5.86 -14.47 19.02
N PRO A 278 -6.47 -14.44 20.21
CA PRO A 278 -6.49 -15.61 21.08
C PRO A 278 -7.33 -16.73 20.44
N ALA A 279 -7.14 -17.96 20.91
CA ALA A 279 -7.92 -19.11 20.48
C ALA A 279 -9.40 -19.10 20.96
N ALA A 280 -9.75 -18.18 21.86
CA ALA A 280 -11.02 -18.13 22.58
C ALA A 280 -12.13 -17.40 21.79
#